data_AF-A0A3P7E7I9-F1
#
_entry.id   AF-A0A3P7E7I9-F1
#
_cell.length_a   1.000
_cell.length_b   1.000
_cell.length_c   1.000
_cell.angle_alpha   90.00
_cell.angle_beta   90.00
_cell.angle_gamma   90.00
#
_symmetry.space_group_name_H-M   'P 1'
#
loop_
_entity.id
_entity.type
_entity.pdbx_description
1 polymer ?
#
loop_
_entity_poly.entity_id
_entity_poly.type
_entity_poly.pdbx_seq_one_letter_code
_entity_poly.pdbx_strand_id
1 'polypeptide(L)'
;MTKSALAAVRAVNTTVKRNMSTGIRKERDTFGELQVPADRYYGAQTARSMMNFKIGGPEERMPLPVIHAFGILKKAAALVNKDYGLDQKIVDAIAKAAVLY
;
A
#
# COMPACT_ATOMS: atom_id res chain seq x y z
N MET A 1 4.86 -12.34 54.61
CA MET A 1 3.64 -12.32 53.77
C MET A 1 3.40 -10.85 53.43
N THR A 2 3.81 -10.24 52.31
CA THR A 2 3.50 -10.45 50.90
C THR A 2 4.39 -9.46 50.10
N LYS A 3 5.46 -9.90 49.43
CA LYS A 3 6.28 -9.03 48.55
C LYS A 3 6.81 -9.70 47.27
N SER A 4 6.26 -10.85 46.85
CA SER A 4 6.91 -11.70 45.83
C SER A 4 6.23 -11.77 44.45
N ALA A 5 5.12 -11.07 44.17
CA ALA A 5 4.35 -11.31 42.93
C ALA A 5 4.48 -10.25 41.82
N LEU A 6 5.18 -9.12 42.03
CA LEU A 6 5.15 -8.00 41.07
C LEU A 6 6.30 -7.97 40.04
N ALA A 7 7.16 -9.01 39.97
CA ALA A 7 8.36 -8.98 39.13
C ALA A 7 8.22 -9.63 37.73
N ALA A 8 7.12 -10.32 37.43
CA ALA A 8 7.00 -11.14 36.20
C ALA A 8 6.33 -10.46 35.00
N VAL A 9 5.85 -9.22 35.10
CA VAL A 9 5.13 -8.51 34.00
C VAL A 9 6.06 -7.68 33.10
N ARG A 10 7.39 -7.83 33.23
CA ARG A 10 8.38 -7.22 32.34
C ARG A 10 9.16 -8.32 31.63
N ALA A 11 8.89 -8.57 30.34
CA ALA A 11 9.90 -8.95 29.32
C ALA A 11 9.35 -9.63 28.05
N VAL A 12 8.10 -9.40 27.61
CA VAL A 12 7.67 -9.83 26.26
C VAL A 12 7.13 -8.63 25.48
N ASN A 13 8.03 -7.72 25.10
CA ASN A 13 7.72 -6.63 24.15
C ASN A 13 8.96 -6.22 23.33
N THR A 14 9.79 -7.20 22.95
CA THR A 14 11.04 -6.98 22.22
C THR A 14 11.07 -7.71 20.89
N THR A 15 10.24 -7.29 19.94
CA THR A 15 10.36 -7.56 18.49
C THR A 15 9.22 -6.79 17.82
N VAL A 16 9.37 -5.75 17.02
CA VAL A 16 10.24 -5.55 15.87
C VAL A 16 10.43 -4.03 15.72
N LYS A 17 11.64 -3.52 15.98
CA LYS A 17 12.05 -2.22 15.41
C LYS A 17 12.13 -2.42 13.89
N ARG A 18 11.02 -2.18 13.17
CA ARG A 18 11.09 -2.06 11.70
C ARG A 18 12.04 -0.90 11.43
N ASN A 19 13.12 -1.14 10.70
CA ASN A 19 13.96 -0.10 10.14
C ASN A 19 13.09 0.76 9.20
N MET A 20 12.41 1.77 9.76
CA MET A 20 11.64 2.77 9.03
C MET A 20 12.58 3.86 8.47
N SER A 21 13.75 3.46 7.97
CA SER A 21 14.70 4.36 7.28
C SER A 21 14.51 4.29 5.76
N THR A 22 13.39 3.77 5.28
CA THR A 22 12.95 4.07 3.92
C THR A 22 12.54 5.54 3.92
N GLY A 23 13.16 6.34 3.04
CA GLY A 23 12.94 7.79 3.04
C GLY A 23 11.46 8.17 3.06
N ILE A 24 11.15 9.33 3.61
CA ILE A 24 9.80 9.89 3.55
C ILE A 24 9.67 10.76 2.31
N ARG A 25 8.53 10.68 1.62
CA ARG A 25 8.13 11.67 0.61
C ARG A 25 6.93 12.46 1.12
N LYS A 26 6.83 13.72 0.71
CA LYS A 26 5.67 14.56 0.99
C LYS A 26 4.68 14.42 -0.15
N GLU A 27 3.47 13.99 0.19
CA GLU A 27 2.34 13.94 -0.73
C GLU A 27 1.29 14.94 -0.28
N ARG A 28 0.47 15.42 -1.22
CA ARG A 28 -0.60 16.39 -0.92
C ARG A 28 -1.94 15.82 -1.32
N ASP A 29 -2.90 15.90 -0.41
CA ASP A 29 -4.32 15.71 -0.71
C ASP A 29 -5.10 17.01 -0.44
N THR A 30 -6.44 16.94 -0.51
CA THR A 30 -7.32 18.10 -0.25
C THR A 30 -7.26 18.62 1.19
N PHE A 31 -6.80 17.81 2.15
CA PHE A 31 -6.66 18.20 3.56
C PHE A 31 -5.27 18.76 3.89
N GLY A 32 -4.33 18.73 2.93
CA GLY A 32 -3.00 19.30 3.08
C GLY A 32 -1.88 18.28 2.83
N GLU A 33 -0.70 18.60 3.34
CA GLU A 33 0.48 17.73 3.18
C GLU A 33 0.44 16.55 4.15
N LEU A 34 0.90 15.40 3.67
CA LEU A 34 1.02 14.17 4.43
C LEU A 34 2.35 13.48 4.11
N GLN A 35 3.00 12.96 5.14
CA GLN A 35 4.22 12.18 4.98
C GLN A 35 3.86 10.74 4.61
N VAL A 36 4.40 10.26 3.50
CA VAL A 36 4.18 8.91 2.97
C VAL A 36 5.53 8.22 2.84
N PRO A 37 5.68 6.94 3.23
CA PRO A 37 6.92 6.21 3.01
C PRO A 37 7.24 6.10 1.51
N ALA A 38 8.49 6.39 1.13
CA ALA A 38 8.93 6.40 -0.27
C ALA A 38 9.03 4.98 -0.87
N ASP A 39 9.11 3.94 -0.04
CA ASP A 39 9.12 2.52 -0.46
C ASP A 39 7.73 2.00 -0.86
N ARG A 40 6.69 2.82 -0.77
CA ARG A 40 5.30 2.40 -0.98
C ARG A 40 4.70 3.08 -2.20
N TYR A 41 3.92 2.30 -2.96
CA TYR A 41 3.23 2.79 -4.16
C TYR A 41 1.96 3.62 -3.89
N TYR A 42 1.41 3.59 -2.67
CA TYR A 42 0.17 4.30 -2.36
C TYR A 42 0.40 5.80 -2.10
N GLY A 43 -0.62 6.65 -2.34
CA GLY A 43 -0.53 8.11 -2.14
C GLY A 43 -1.02 8.62 -0.78
N ALA A 44 -1.16 9.94 -0.65
CA ALA A 44 -1.65 10.60 0.56
C ALA A 44 -3.03 10.11 1.00
N GLN A 45 -3.98 9.95 0.06
CA GLN A 45 -5.35 9.54 0.41
C GLN A 45 -5.37 8.19 1.13
N THR A 46 -4.65 7.19 0.61
CA THR A 46 -4.53 5.87 1.24
C THR A 46 -3.81 5.96 2.58
N ALA A 47 -2.75 6.76 2.67
CA ALA A 47 -2.03 6.96 3.93
C ALA A 47 -2.94 7.58 5.01
N ARG A 48 -3.76 8.57 4.66
CA ARG A 48 -4.74 9.18 5.58
C ARG A 48 -5.84 8.20 5.97
N SER A 49 -6.31 7.42 5.01
CA SER A 49 -7.28 6.35 5.28
C SER A 49 -6.73 5.36 6.31
N MET A 50 -5.47 4.92 6.19
CA MET A 50 -4.84 4.04 7.19
C MET A 50 -4.66 4.69 8.58
N MET A 51 -4.51 6.01 8.66
CA MET A 51 -4.41 6.73 9.93
C MET A 51 -5.78 6.84 10.63
N ASN A 52 -6.82 7.15 9.86
CA ASN A 52 -8.17 7.38 10.37
C ASN A 52 -8.92 6.06 10.61
N PHE A 53 -8.69 5.07 9.75
CA PHE A 53 -9.34 3.77 9.78
C PHE A 53 -8.30 2.70 10.04
N LYS A 54 -8.11 2.37 11.32
CA LYS A 54 -7.25 1.25 11.75
C LYS A 54 -7.96 -0.08 11.57
N ILE A 55 -8.41 -0.32 10.35
CA ILE A 55 -9.08 -1.54 9.88
C ILE A 55 -8.19 -2.23 8.85
N GLY A 56 -8.56 -3.43 8.40
CA GLY A 56 -7.76 -4.17 7.43
C GLY A 56 -6.85 -5.22 8.07
N GLY A 57 -7.44 -6.37 8.40
CA GLY A 57 -6.70 -7.60 8.71
C GLY A 57 -6.29 -8.35 7.44
N PRO A 58 -5.54 -9.47 7.57
CA PRO A 58 -5.27 -10.38 6.45
C PRO A 58 -6.54 -10.86 5.73
N GLU A 59 -7.65 -10.97 6.45
CA GLU A 59 -8.94 -11.48 5.93
C GLU A 59 -9.73 -10.44 5.12
N GLU A 60 -9.51 -9.15 5.36
CA GLU A 60 -10.20 -8.05 4.65
C GLU A 60 -9.43 -7.59 3.40
N ARG A 61 -8.36 -8.30 3.04
CA ARG A 61 -7.57 -7.95 1.85
C ARG A 61 -8.36 -8.27 0.58
N MET A 62 -8.19 -7.41 -0.42
CA MET A 62 -8.74 -7.64 -1.74
C MET A 62 -8.26 -9.00 -2.26
N PRO A 63 -9.16 -9.92 -2.68
CA PRO A 63 -8.76 -11.20 -3.21
C PRO A 63 -7.87 -11.04 -4.45
N LEU A 64 -6.80 -11.86 -4.55
CA LEU A 64 -5.89 -11.84 -5.69
C LEU A 64 -6.60 -11.95 -7.05
N PRO A 65 -7.64 -12.79 -7.24
CA PRO A 65 -8.35 -12.85 -8.51
C PRO A 65 -8.97 -11.51 -8.94
N VAL A 66 -9.45 -10.71 -7.99
CA VAL A 66 -10.02 -9.39 -8.26
C VAL A 66 -8.92 -8.42 -8.71
N ILE A 67 -7.75 -8.46 -8.06
CA ILE A 67 -6.59 -7.65 -8.46
C ILE A 67 -6.14 -8.02 -9.89
N HIS A 68 -6.08 -9.31 -10.22
CA HIS A 68 -5.74 -9.77 -11.57
C HIS A 68 -6.77 -9.33 -12.60
N ALA A 69 -8.08 -9.42 -12.27
CA ALA A 69 -9.15 -8.96 -13.14
C ALA A 69 -9.01 -7.46 -13.47
N PHE A 70 -8.69 -6.62 -12.49
CA PHE A 70 -8.41 -5.20 -12.73
C PHE A 70 -7.16 -4.98 -13.60
N GLY A 71 -6.12 -5.80 -13.43
CA GLY A 71 -4.93 -5.77 -14.28
C GLY A 71 -5.26 -6.05 -15.76
N ILE A 72 -6.03 -7.12 -16.00
CA ILE A 72 -6.49 -7.50 -17.34
C ILE A 72 -7.37 -6.40 -17.95
N LEU A 73 -8.33 -5.87 -17.18
CA LEU A 73 -9.21 -4.80 -17.62
C LEU A 73 -8.41 -3.55 -18.03
N LYS A 74 -7.42 -3.14 -17.22
CA LYS A 74 -6.56 -2.00 -17.54
C LYS A 74 -5.73 -2.24 -18.80
N LYS A 75 -5.22 -3.46 -19.00
CA LYS A 75 -4.50 -3.82 -20.23
C LYS A 75 -5.40 -3.73 -21.45
N ALA A 76 -6.61 -4.30 -21.39
CA ALA A 76 -7.57 -4.23 -22.49
C ALA A 76 -7.92 -2.77 -22.84
N ALA A 77 -8.20 -1.94 -21.82
CA ALA A 77 -8.48 -0.53 -22.00
C ALA A 77 -7.30 0.23 -22.63
N ALA A 78 -6.06 -0.04 -22.19
CA ALA A 78 -4.88 0.60 -22.76
C ALA A 78 -4.65 0.21 -24.23
N LEU A 79 -4.86 -1.06 -24.58
CA LEU A 79 -4.73 -1.53 -25.96
C LEU A 79 -5.76 -0.88 -26.89
N VAL A 80 -7.01 -0.74 -26.45
CA VAL A 80 -8.04 -0.03 -27.24
C VAL A 80 -7.71 1.46 -27.34
N ASN A 81 -7.33 2.10 -26.23
CA ASN A 81 -7.03 3.53 -26.22
C ASN A 81 -5.79 3.90 -27.05
N LYS A 82 -4.91 2.94 -27.35
CA LYS A 82 -3.83 3.11 -28.33
C LYS A 82 -4.36 3.62 -29.66
N ASP A 83 -5.45 3.03 -30.14
CA ASP A 83 -6.06 3.38 -31.44
C ASP A 83 -6.73 4.76 -31.40
N TYR A 84 -7.02 5.27 -30.20
CA TYR A 84 -7.57 6.61 -29.95
C TYR A 84 -6.50 7.64 -29.56
N GLY A 85 -5.21 7.34 -29.73
CA GLY A 85 -4.11 8.30 -29.54
C GLY A 85 -3.41 8.25 -28.18
N LEU A 86 -3.61 7.19 -27.38
CA LEU A 86 -2.78 6.98 -26.19
C LEU A 86 -1.34 6.65 -26.58
N ASP A 87 -0.37 7.30 -25.94
CA ASP A 87 1.07 7.08 -26.18
C ASP A 87 1.45 5.60 -26.01
N GLN A 88 2.12 5.03 -27.04
CA GLN A 88 2.58 3.65 -27.06
C GLN A 88 3.42 3.28 -25.83
N LYS A 89 4.25 4.19 -25.33
CA LYS A 89 5.09 3.97 -24.13
C LYS A 89 4.23 3.73 -22.89
N ILE A 90 3.09 4.42 -22.78
CA ILE A 90 2.13 4.24 -21.69
C ILE A 90 1.41 2.90 -21.87
N VAL A 91 0.98 2.59 -23.09
CA VAL A 91 0.33 1.31 -23.42
C VAL A 91 1.22 0.13 -23.04
N ASP A 92 2.50 0.17 -23.43
CA ASP A 92 3.47 -0.88 -23.15
C ASP A 92 3.75 -1.02 -21.65
N ALA A 93 3.86 0.11 -20.94
CA ALA A 93 4.03 0.11 -19.49
C ALA A 93 2.84 -0.54 -18.78
N ILE A 94 1.61 -0.21 -19.17
CA ILE A 94 0.39 -0.81 -18.61
C ILE A 94 0.31 -2.29 -18.96
N ALA A 95 0.56 -2.66 -20.22
CA ALA A 95 0.49 -4.04 -20.69
C ALA A 95 1.54 -4.92 -19.99
N LYS A 96 2.75 -4.40 -19.76
CA LYS A 96 3.82 -5.10 -19.02
C LYS A 96 3.44 -5.28 -17.55
N ALA A 97 2.92 -4.24 -16.91
CA ALA A 97 2.50 -4.31 -15.50
C ALA A 97 1.36 -5.31 -15.28
N ALA A 98 0.46 -5.49 -16.25
CA ALA A 98 -0.69 -6.38 -16.12
C ALA A 98 -0.36 -7.88 -16.24
N VAL A 99 0.80 -8.25 -16.82
CA VAL A 99 1.21 -9.66 -17.01
C VAL A 99 2.11 -10.16 -15.88
N LEU A 100 2.63 -9.25 -15.04
CA LEU A 100 3.47 -9.57 -13.88
C LEU A 100 2.59 -9.94 -12.68
N TYR A 101 2.08 -11.17 -12.67
CA TYR A 101 1.59 -11.85 -11.46
C TYR A 101 2.11 -13.28 -11.40
#